data_AF-A0A955EM55-F1
#
_entry.id   AF-A0A955EM55-F1
#
_cell.length_a   1.000
_cell.length_b   1.000
_cell.length_c   1.000
_cell.angle_alpha   90.00
_cell.angle_beta   90.00
_cell.angle_gamma   90.00
#
_symmetry.space_group_name_H-M   'P 1'
#
loop_
_entity.id
_entity.type
_entity.pdbx_description
1 polymer ?
#
loop_
_entity_poly.entity_id
_entity_poly.type
_entity_poly.pdbx_seq_one_letter_code
_entity_poly.pdbx_strand_id
1 'polypeptide(L)'
;MNKRGFTLLEVALFFSITGLLALVAFAGLGPRLRNVRFTDSVRTLESSVQQELSNYQFGVNQRDTAISCTPGASGPVISLVTSGPGVEAGKLGDCIINGRLVVFGADKADYYPVISLRKKITGCIPDAQYGELFCHGPTVVGFTNSKIEKQYNNGASKKNGTADSALIYLQDPNGTESKLIGYNSNNLPTDLTPVRLIDRTSDIVPLPISFCLNLSGRTAQLQYLSNSLKPKLEFEGC
;
A
#
# COMPACT_ATOMS: atom_id res chain seq x y z
N MET A 1 36.54 -35.93 -52.63
CA MET A 1 36.04 -34.88 -51.72
C MET A 1 35.52 -33.72 -52.56
N ASN A 2 34.20 -33.61 -52.73
CA ASN A 2 33.60 -32.51 -53.51
C ASN A 2 33.66 -31.22 -52.68
N LYS A 3 34.60 -30.34 -53.00
CA LYS A 3 34.68 -28.97 -52.48
C LYS A 3 33.67 -28.10 -53.23
N ARG A 4 32.38 -28.22 -52.92
CA ARG A 4 31.40 -27.20 -53.33
C ARG A 4 31.52 -26.03 -52.36
N GLY A 5 32.21 -24.97 -52.80
CA GLY A 5 32.25 -23.72 -52.06
C GLY A 5 30.90 -23.02 -52.12
N PHE A 6 30.51 -22.39 -51.02
CA PHE A 6 29.33 -21.52 -50.97
C PHE A 6 29.53 -20.33 -51.92
N THR A 7 28.50 -20.00 -52.69
CA THR A 7 28.53 -18.82 -53.55
C THR A 7 28.32 -17.56 -52.72
N LEU A 8 28.90 -16.43 -53.15
CA LEU A 8 28.64 -15.12 -52.52
C LEU A 8 27.14 -14.80 -52.44
N LEU A 9 26.37 -15.25 -53.44
CA LEU A 9 24.93 -15.07 -53.49
C LEU A 9 24.21 -15.84 -52.38
N GLU A 10 24.63 -17.07 -52.09
CA GLU A 10 24.04 -17.91 -51.03
C GLU A 10 24.29 -17.31 -49.63
N VAL A 11 25.50 -16.79 -49.40
CA VAL A 11 25.84 -16.11 -48.13
C VAL A 11 25.02 -14.83 -47.96
N ALA A 12 24.88 -14.02 -49.02
CA ALA A 12 24.10 -12.78 -48.98
C ALA A 12 22.60 -13.05 -48.73
N LEU A 13 22.05 -14.09 -49.36
CA LEU A 13 20.66 -14.50 -49.16
C LEU A 13 20.43 -15.01 -47.73
N PHE A 14 21.36 -15.79 -47.18
CA PHE A 14 21.31 -16.23 -45.79
C PHE A 14 21.31 -15.06 -44.81
N PHE A 15 22.20 -14.07 -44.99
CA PHE A 15 22.21 -12.86 -44.15
C PHE A 15 20.93 -12.04 -44.28
N SER A 16 20.34 -11.97 -45.47
CA SER A 16 19.08 -11.25 -45.70
C SER A 16 17.91 -11.90 -44.95
N ILE A 17 17.79 -13.23 -45.04
CA ILE A 17 16.72 -13.97 -44.35
C ILE A 17 16.92 -13.93 -42.83
N THR A 18 18.14 -14.12 -42.35
CA THR A 18 18.44 -14.06 -40.90
C THR A 18 18.20 -12.67 -40.33
N GLY A 19 18.60 -11.61 -41.07
CA GLY A 19 18.31 -10.22 -40.71
C GLY A 19 16.81 -9.93 -40.65
N LEU A 20 16.04 -10.41 -41.64
CA LEU A 20 14.58 -10.29 -41.65
C LEU A 20 13.94 -10.98 -40.44
N LEU A 21 14.34 -12.23 -40.15
CA LEU A 21 13.82 -12.99 -39.01
C LEU A 21 14.17 -12.32 -37.68
N ALA A 22 15.38 -11.76 -37.56
CA ALA A 22 15.78 -11.00 -36.39
C ALA A 22 14.89 -9.75 -36.20
N LEU A 23 14.62 -9.00 -37.28
CA LEU A 23 13.73 -7.84 -37.22
C LEU A 23 12.32 -8.21 -36.75
N VAL A 24 11.74 -9.29 -37.28
CA VAL A 24 10.42 -9.79 -36.87
C VAL A 24 10.42 -10.21 -35.41
N ALA A 25 11.48 -10.88 -34.95
CA ALA A 25 11.63 -11.26 -33.55
C ALA A 25 11.69 -10.03 -32.62
N PHE A 26 12.48 -9.02 -32.97
CA PHE A 26 12.58 -7.79 -32.18
C PHE A 26 11.26 -6.99 -32.15
N ALA A 27 10.54 -6.93 -33.27
CA ALA A 27 9.23 -6.28 -33.32
C ALA A 27 8.21 -6.94 -32.36
N GLY A 28 8.29 -8.27 -32.20
CA GLY A 28 7.42 -9.03 -31.28
C GLY A 28 7.77 -8.91 -29.78
N LEU A 29 9.00 -8.52 -29.44
CA LEU A 29 9.46 -8.47 -28.04
C LEU A 29 8.89 -7.27 -27.26
N GLY A 30 8.68 -6.13 -27.93
CA GLY A 30 8.21 -4.90 -27.28
C GLY A 30 6.88 -5.06 -26.51
N PRO A 31 5.80 -5.59 -27.13
CA PRO A 31 4.54 -5.85 -26.43
C PRO A 31 4.69 -6.82 -25.26
N ARG A 32 5.47 -7.90 -25.40
CA ARG A 32 5.67 -8.90 -24.34
C ARG A 32 6.38 -8.29 -23.13
N LEU A 33 7.42 -7.49 -23.35
CA LEU A 33 8.16 -6.84 -22.28
C LEU A 33 7.28 -5.86 -21.49
N ARG A 34 6.40 -5.10 -22.18
CA ARG A 34 5.44 -4.20 -21.52
C ARG A 34 4.47 -4.97 -20.62
N ASN A 35 3.97 -6.13 -21.06
CA ASN A 35 3.07 -6.96 -20.26
C ASN A 35 3.74 -7.51 -19.01
N VAL A 36 4.99 -7.98 -19.15
CA VAL A 36 5.77 -8.49 -18.03
C VAL A 36 6.01 -7.38 -17.01
N ARG A 37 6.50 -6.21 -17.44
CA ARG A 37 6.73 -5.06 -16.54
C ARG A 37 5.46 -4.62 -15.83
N PHE A 38 4.34 -4.58 -16.54
CA PHE A 38 3.07 -4.20 -15.94
C PHE A 38 2.61 -5.20 -14.88
N THR A 39 2.61 -6.49 -15.22
CA THR A 39 2.21 -7.56 -14.30
C THR A 39 3.10 -7.60 -13.07
N ASP A 40 4.41 -7.42 -13.25
CA ASP A 40 5.40 -7.36 -12.18
C ASP A 40 5.17 -6.16 -11.25
N SER A 41 4.88 -4.98 -11.82
CA SER A 41 4.61 -3.77 -11.03
C SER A 41 3.36 -3.89 -10.17
N VAL A 42 2.28 -4.42 -10.76
CA VAL A 42 1.02 -4.64 -10.07
C VAL A 42 1.19 -5.68 -8.95
N ARG A 43 1.85 -6.80 -9.24
CA ARG A 43 2.11 -7.85 -8.24
C ARG A 43 3.03 -7.37 -7.12
N THR A 44 4.02 -6.52 -7.43
CA THR A 44 4.91 -5.96 -6.41
C THR A 44 4.17 -4.98 -5.51
N LEU A 45 3.27 -4.16 -6.08
CA LEU A 45 2.40 -3.31 -5.26
C LEU A 45 1.51 -4.14 -4.35
N GLU A 46 0.84 -5.16 -4.92
CA GLU A 46 0.01 -6.11 -4.16
C GLU A 46 0.80 -6.75 -3.01
N SER A 47 1.97 -7.33 -3.30
CA SER A 47 2.81 -8.01 -2.31
C SER A 47 3.32 -7.02 -1.27
N SER A 48 3.67 -5.79 -1.67
CA SER A 48 4.12 -4.76 -0.77
C SER A 48 3.03 -4.35 0.21
N VAL A 49 1.81 -4.08 -0.28
CA VAL A 49 0.69 -3.73 0.60
C VAL A 49 0.39 -4.89 1.52
N GLN A 50 0.29 -6.11 1.00
CA GLN A 50 0.04 -7.30 1.81
C GLN A 50 1.11 -7.48 2.90
N GLN A 51 2.40 -7.34 2.54
CA GLN A 51 3.50 -7.45 3.48
C GLN A 51 3.40 -6.37 4.59
N GLU A 52 3.14 -5.12 4.21
CA GLU A 52 3.01 -4.04 5.21
C GLU A 52 1.78 -4.21 6.11
N LEU A 53 0.69 -4.80 5.62
CA LEU A 53 -0.48 -5.11 6.46
C LEU A 53 -0.22 -6.32 7.37
N SER A 54 0.44 -7.36 6.86
CA SER A 54 0.77 -8.57 7.63
C SER A 54 1.84 -8.33 8.70
N ASN A 55 2.79 -7.41 8.49
CA ASN A 55 3.82 -7.09 9.50
C ASN A 55 3.21 -6.66 10.85
N TYR A 56 2.02 -6.05 10.84
CA TYR A 56 1.31 -5.65 12.07
C TYR A 56 0.64 -6.81 12.80
N GLN A 57 0.22 -7.84 12.08
CA GLN A 57 -0.34 -9.04 12.71
C GLN A 57 0.69 -9.73 13.61
N PHE A 58 1.97 -9.61 13.26
CA PHE A 58 3.08 -10.16 14.03
C PHE A 58 3.61 -9.19 15.11
N GLY A 59 2.99 -8.02 15.29
CA GLY A 59 3.40 -7.04 16.29
C GLY A 59 4.78 -6.43 16.06
N VAL A 60 5.28 -6.46 14.82
CA VAL A 60 6.61 -5.91 14.50
C VAL A 60 6.54 -4.39 14.57
N ASN A 61 7.21 -3.82 15.57
CA ASN A 61 7.27 -2.38 15.78
C ASN A 61 8.40 -1.75 14.95
N GLN A 62 8.19 -1.58 13.65
CA GLN A 62 9.10 -0.83 12.78
C GLN A 62 8.79 0.66 12.89
N ARG A 63 9.29 1.31 13.93
CA ARG A 63 9.28 2.78 14.03
C ARG A 63 10.63 3.31 13.58
N ASP A 64 10.60 4.10 12.50
CA ASP A 64 11.77 4.85 12.03
C ASP A 64 11.93 6.18 12.81
N THR A 65 10.87 6.60 13.52
CA THR A 65 10.85 7.85 14.28
C THR A 65 10.43 7.69 15.73
N ALA A 66 11.04 8.55 16.55
CA ALA A 66 10.80 8.69 17.96
C ALA A 66 9.44 9.38 18.21
N ILE A 67 8.39 8.55 18.30
CA ILE A 67 7.03 8.96 18.63
C ILE A 67 6.75 8.57 20.07
N SER A 68 6.41 9.55 20.92
CA SER A 68 5.88 9.26 22.25
C SER A 68 4.35 9.16 22.21
N CYS A 69 3.82 8.27 23.03
CA CYS A 69 2.38 8.10 23.19
C CYS A 69 2.05 7.99 24.67
N THR A 70 1.14 8.85 25.13
CA THR A 70 0.59 8.82 26.48
C THR A 70 -0.90 8.54 26.43
N PRO A 71 -1.46 7.78 27.39
CA PRO A 71 -2.89 7.54 27.44
C PRO A 71 -3.63 8.86 27.72
N GLY A 72 -4.59 9.22 26.86
CA GLY A 72 -5.50 10.34 27.06
C GLY A 72 -6.94 9.87 27.30
N ALA A 73 -7.78 10.77 27.80
CA ALA A 73 -9.18 10.46 28.13
C ALA A 73 -10.01 10.06 26.90
N SER A 74 -9.69 10.59 25.72
CA SER A 74 -10.38 10.30 24.46
C SER A 74 -9.57 9.38 23.53
N GLY A 75 -8.33 9.03 23.85
CA GLY A 75 -7.46 8.28 22.96
C GLY A 75 -5.98 8.54 23.23
N PRO A 76 -5.08 7.98 22.41
CA PRO A 76 -3.66 8.20 22.55
C PRO A 76 -3.31 9.66 22.22
N VAL A 77 -2.57 10.31 23.12
CA VAL A 77 -1.94 11.60 22.85
C VAL A 77 -0.57 11.32 22.27
N ILE A 78 -0.38 11.71 21.01
CA ILE A 78 0.80 11.38 20.21
C ILE A 78 1.62 12.65 20.02
N SER A 79 2.91 12.59 20.37
CA SER A 79 3.83 13.71 20.14
C SER A 79 5.14 13.20 19.52
N LEU A 80 5.73 14.03 18.67
CA LEU A 80 7.07 13.81 18.15
C LEU A 80 8.08 14.17 19.24
N VAL A 81 8.95 13.24 19.62
CA VAL A 81 9.95 13.47 20.66
C VAL A 81 11.30 13.09 20.12
N THR A 82 12.26 14.01 20.03
CA THR A 82 13.58 13.72 19.44
C THR A 82 14.52 12.95 20.39
N SER A 83 14.25 12.95 21.70
CA SER A 83 15.00 12.23 22.72
C SER A 83 14.24 12.20 24.06
N GLY A 84 14.41 11.13 24.86
CA GLY A 84 13.82 11.03 26.21
C GLY A 84 13.32 9.62 26.58
N PRO A 85 12.94 9.40 27.85
CA PRO A 85 12.32 8.14 28.28
C PRO A 85 10.98 7.93 27.57
N GLY A 86 10.73 6.71 27.05
CA GLY A 86 9.54 6.38 26.27
C GLY A 86 9.68 6.54 24.75
N VAL A 87 10.84 6.98 24.27
CA VAL A 87 11.20 7.06 22.84
C VAL A 87 11.63 5.71 22.26
N GLU A 88 12.13 4.79 23.09
CA GLU A 88 12.57 3.47 22.65
C GLU A 88 11.39 2.62 22.13
N ALA A 89 11.62 1.94 21.01
CA ALA A 89 10.65 1.00 20.46
C ALA A 89 10.28 -0.07 21.51
N GLY A 90 8.97 -0.32 21.69
CA GLY A 90 8.47 -1.34 22.61
C GLY A 90 8.29 -0.90 24.06
N LYS A 91 8.72 0.32 24.45
CA LYS A 91 8.53 0.85 25.83
C LYS A 91 7.25 1.65 26.04
N LEU A 92 6.34 1.66 25.08
CA LEU A 92 5.04 2.33 25.22
C LEU A 92 4.08 1.38 25.94
N GLY A 93 3.99 1.55 27.25
CA GLY A 93 3.21 0.67 28.12
C GLY A 93 1.72 0.65 27.76
N ASP A 94 1.13 1.83 27.52
CA ASP A 94 -0.32 1.95 27.34
C ASP A 94 -0.77 2.09 25.88
N CYS A 95 0.16 2.26 24.94
CA CYS A 95 -0.14 2.41 23.52
C CYS A 95 0.46 1.27 22.70
N ILE A 96 -0.20 0.92 21.60
CA ILE A 96 0.23 -0.11 20.66
C ILE A 96 0.02 0.38 19.24
N ILE A 97 0.94 0.03 18.32
CA ILE A 97 0.64 0.16 16.88
C ILE A 97 -0.06 -1.13 16.49
N ASN A 98 -1.31 -0.99 16.07
CA ASN A 98 -2.21 -2.08 15.79
C ASN A 98 -2.88 -1.93 14.42
N GLY A 99 -2.35 -1.06 13.57
CA GLY A 99 -2.90 -0.85 12.25
C GLY A 99 -2.01 0.01 11.37
N ARG A 100 -2.41 0.10 10.11
CA ARG A 100 -1.76 0.92 9.10
C ARG A 100 -2.77 1.46 8.11
N LEU A 101 -2.60 2.74 7.81
CA LEU A 101 -3.29 3.44 6.74
C LEU A 101 -2.37 3.43 5.51
N VAL A 102 -2.89 2.99 4.38
CA VAL A 102 -2.23 3.00 3.08
C VAL A 102 -2.95 4.02 2.22
N VAL A 103 -2.20 4.99 1.69
CA VAL A 103 -2.72 6.03 0.81
C VAL A 103 -2.14 5.79 -0.58
N PHE A 104 -3.02 5.56 -1.56
CA PHE A 104 -2.62 5.31 -2.94
C PHE A 104 -2.55 6.63 -3.72
N GLY A 105 -1.33 7.16 -3.82
CA GLY A 105 -0.99 8.36 -4.58
C GLY A 105 -0.85 8.11 -6.08
N ALA A 106 -0.30 9.10 -6.79
CA ALA A 106 -0.15 9.04 -8.25
C ALA A 106 0.86 8.00 -8.72
N ASP A 107 1.98 7.85 -8.04
CA ASP A 107 3.09 6.97 -8.42
C ASP A 107 3.67 6.18 -7.23
N LYS A 108 3.01 6.27 -6.08
CA LYS A 108 3.49 5.73 -4.81
C LYS A 108 2.37 5.35 -3.86
N ALA A 109 2.70 4.51 -2.89
CA ALA A 109 1.88 4.23 -1.72
C ALA A 109 2.58 4.78 -0.47
N ASP A 110 1.87 5.64 0.25
CA ASP A 110 2.31 6.15 1.55
C ASP A 110 1.65 5.33 2.66
N TYR A 111 2.45 4.89 3.63
CA TYR A 111 2.01 4.03 4.72
C TYR A 111 2.15 4.76 6.06
N TYR A 112 1.04 5.02 6.72
CA TYR A 112 0.98 5.72 8.01
C TYR A 112 0.61 4.73 9.13
N PRO A 113 1.35 4.70 10.24
CA PRO A 113 1.02 3.82 11.35
C PRO A 113 -0.24 4.32 12.09
N VAL A 114 -1.05 3.37 12.56
CA VAL A 114 -2.21 3.65 13.42
C VAL A 114 -1.90 3.19 14.84
N ILE A 115 -1.95 4.13 15.78
CA ILE A 115 -1.69 3.89 17.20
C ILE A 115 -3.02 3.89 17.95
N SER A 116 -3.19 2.91 18.84
CA SER A 116 -4.35 2.82 19.73
C SER A 116 -3.91 2.62 21.18
N LEU A 117 -4.81 2.84 22.12
CA LEU A 117 -4.64 2.49 23.53
C LEU A 117 -4.83 0.99 23.73
N ARG A 118 -4.02 0.37 24.60
CA ARG A 118 -4.22 -1.04 24.99
C ARG A 118 -5.51 -1.24 25.77
N LYS A 119 -5.90 -0.25 26.57
CA LYS A 119 -7.15 -0.25 27.33
C LYS A 119 -8.21 0.53 26.56
N LYS A 120 -9.46 0.09 26.67
CA LYS A 120 -10.61 0.81 26.13
C LYS A 120 -10.81 2.13 26.86
N ILE A 121 -11.27 3.14 26.13
CA ILE A 121 -11.69 4.43 26.66
C ILE A 121 -12.92 4.21 27.55
N THR A 122 -12.91 4.73 28.78
CA THR A 122 -14.03 4.61 29.71
C THR A 122 -15.27 5.31 29.14
N GLY A 123 -16.40 4.59 29.14
CA GLY A 123 -17.66 5.11 28.58
C GLY A 123 -17.73 5.09 27.05
N CYS A 124 -16.79 4.44 26.37
CA CYS A 124 -16.91 4.23 24.94
C CYS A 124 -18.13 3.37 24.61
N ILE A 125 -18.89 3.81 23.62
CA ILE A 125 -19.97 3.05 23.01
C ILE A 125 -19.40 2.41 21.73
N PRO A 126 -19.43 1.06 21.59
CA PRO A 126 -18.96 0.39 20.40
C PRO A 126 -19.66 0.91 19.14
N ASP A 127 -18.91 1.09 18.06
CA ASP A 127 -19.47 1.52 16.79
C ASP A 127 -20.29 0.38 16.16
N ALA A 128 -21.40 0.70 15.48
CA ALA A 128 -22.29 -0.32 14.91
C ALA A 128 -21.62 -1.16 13.81
N GLN A 129 -20.65 -0.61 13.08
CA GLN A 129 -19.93 -1.28 11.99
C GLN A 129 -18.55 -1.79 12.42
N TYR A 130 -17.87 -1.03 13.28
CA TYR A 130 -16.47 -1.30 13.67
C TYR A 130 -16.31 -1.85 15.09
N GLY A 131 -17.42 -1.99 15.83
CA GLY A 131 -17.44 -2.63 17.13
C GLY A 131 -16.54 -1.93 18.14
N GLU A 132 -15.81 -2.73 18.91
CA GLU A 132 -14.97 -2.23 20.00
C GLU A 132 -13.62 -1.70 19.54
N LEU A 133 -13.22 -1.90 18.27
CA LEU A 133 -11.93 -1.41 17.75
C LEU A 133 -11.79 0.11 17.96
N PHE A 134 -12.87 0.86 17.78
CA PHE A 134 -12.85 2.31 17.90
C PHE A 134 -12.79 2.77 19.37
N CYS A 135 -13.14 1.90 20.32
CA CYS A 135 -13.01 2.17 21.74
C CYS A 135 -11.58 2.20 22.24
N HIS A 136 -10.62 1.76 21.42
CA HIS A 136 -9.20 1.93 21.69
C HIS A 136 -8.64 3.26 21.19
N GLY A 137 -9.47 4.12 20.58
CA GLY A 137 -9.07 5.43 20.07
C GLY A 137 -8.02 5.35 18.96
N PRO A 138 -8.24 4.57 17.89
CA PRO A 138 -7.26 4.43 16.83
C PRO A 138 -6.97 5.79 16.19
N THR A 139 -5.69 6.12 16.14
CA THR A 139 -5.19 7.43 15.73
C THR A 139 -4.10 7.26 14.70
N VAL A 140 -4.32 7.84 13.53
CA VAL A 140 -3.33 7.87 12.44
C VAL A 140 -2.25 8.87 12.81
N VAL A 141 -1.00 8.42 12.75
CA VAL A 141 0.15 9.28 12.93
C VAL A 141 0.46 9.98 11.61
N GLY A 142 0.33 11.30 11.60
CA GLY A 142 0.46 12.13 10.39
C GLY A 142 1.84 12.74 10.15
N PHE A 143 2.90 12.36 10.88
CA PHE A 143 4.18 13.05 10.75
C PHE A 143 4.90 12.64 9.46
N THR A 144 5.45 13.61 8.71
CA THR A 144 6.20 13.39 7.45
C THR A 144 7.29 12.33 7.60
N ASN A 145 7.92 12.26 8.77
CA ASN A 145 9.02 11.35 9.07
C ASN A 145 8.54 9.96 9.57
N SER A 146 7.24 9.80 9.80
CA SER A 146 6.66 8.53 10.28
C SER A 146 6.04 7.70 9.17
N LYS A 147 5.91 8.26 7.96
CA LYS A 147 5.40 7.53 6.80
C LYS A 147 6.51 6.70 6.17
N ILE A 148 6.16 5.50 5.73
CA ILE A 148 6.98 4.74 4.79
C ILE A 148 6.44 5.04 3.41
N GLU A 149 7.30 5.47 2.49
CA GLU A 149 6.93 5.70 1.10
C GLU A 149 7.44 4.52 0.25
N LYS A 150 6.57 3.94 -0.58
CA LYS A 150 6.99 2.97 -1.59
C LYS A 150 6.51 3.39 -2.97
N GLN A 151 7.48 3.66 -3.83
CA GLN A 151 7.27 3.97 -5.24
C GLN A 151 6.73 2.75 -5.99
N TYR A 152 5.86 2.98 -6.96
CA TYR A 152 5.39 1.93 -7.84
C TYR A 152 6.51 1.53 -8.81
N ASN A 153 6.68 0.22 -9.00
CA ASN A 153 7.73 -0.29 -9.87
C ASN A 153 7.45 0.02 -11.36
N ASN A 154 8.53 0.04 -12.14
CA ASN A 154 8.54 0.20 -13.60
C ASN A 154 7.77 1.42 -14.15
N GLY A 155 7.61 2.49 -13.34
CA GLY A 155 6.90 3.71 -13.75
C GLY A 155 5.38 3.54 -13.84
N ALA A 156 4.82 2.54 -13.16
CA ALA A 156 3.37 2.44 -13.01
C ALA A 156 2.84 3.67 -12.27
N SER A 157 1.66 4.13 -12.63
CA SER A 157 1.01 5.27 -11.99
C SER A 157 -0.48 5.01 -11.87
N LYS A 158 -1.12 5.63 -10.89
CA LYS A 158 -2.58 5.66 -10.74
C LYS A 158 -3.18 6.47 -11.88
N LYS A 159 -4.22 5.92 -12.53
CA LYS A 159 -4.97 6.60 -13.60
C LYS A 159 -5.78 7.76 -13.00
N ASN A 160 -5.52 8.98 -13.48
CA ASN A 160 -6.19 10.22 -13.05
C ASN A 160 -7.72 10.07 -13.04
N GLY A 161 -8.37 10.64 -12.02
CA GLY A 161 -9.84 10.67 -11.88
C GLY A 161 -10.42 9.63 -10.92
N THR A 162 -9.63 8.68 -10.42
CA THR A 162 -10.02 7.88 -9.26
C THR A 162 -9.69 8.67 -8.01
N ALA A 163 -10.69 9.00 -7.19
CA ALA A 163 -10.51 9.70 -5.93
C ALA A 163 -9.35 9.09 -5.14
N ASP A 164 -8.63 9.91 -4.36
CA ASP A 164 -7.59 9.39 -3.48
C ASP A 164 -8.20 8.28 -2.64
N SER A 165 -7.72 7.06 -2.92
CA SER A 165 -8.19 5.84 -2.33
C SER A 165 -7.23 5.55 -1.20
N ALA A 166 -7.76 5.44 0.00
CA ALA A 166 -6.98 5.02 1.14
C ALA A 166 -7.64 3.81 1.80
N LEU A 167 -6.80 2.97 2.39
CA LEU A 167 -7.17 1.72 3.02
C LEU A 167 -6.58 1.69 4.42
N ILE A 168 -7.41 1.45 5.42
CA ILE A 168 -6.98 1.26 6.79
C ILE A 168 -7.14 -0.20 7.14
N TYR A 169 -6.06 -0.82 7.57
CA TYR A 169 -6.10 -2.06 8.33
C TYR A 169 -5.99 -1.72 9.81
N LEU A 170 -6.92 -2.22 10.61
CA LEU A 170 -6.93 -2.04 12.05
C LEU A 170 -7.20 -3.37 12.74
N GLN A 171 -6.44 -3.68 13.77
CA GLN A 171 -6.59 -4.84 14.62
C GLN A 171 -6.79 -4.39 16.07
N ASP A 172 -7.63 -5.05 16.85
CA ASP A 172 -7.71 -4.81 18.30
C ASP A 172 -6.32 -5.03 18.95
N PRO A 173 -5.89 -4.22 19.92
CA PRO A 173 -4.70 -4.49 20.74
C PRO A 173 -4.51 -5.92 21.24
N ASN A 174 -5.60 -6.68 21.46
CA ASN A 174 -5.52 -8.08 21.88
C ASN A 174 -5.42 -9.09 20.72
N GLY A 175 -5.47 -8.60 19.47
CA GLY A 175 -5.41 -9.42 18.27
C GLY A 175 -6.69 -10.19 17.95
N THR A 176 -7.77 -9.97 18.69
CA THR A 176 -9.01 -10.77 18.60
C THR A 176 -9.85 -10.46 17.37
N GLU A 177 -9.92 -9.19 16.99
CA GLU A 177 -10.68 -8.71 15.86
C GLU A 177 -9.78 -7.85 14.96
N SER A 178 -9.97 -7.97 13.64
CA SER A 178 -9.35 -7.07 12.66
C SER A 178 -10.37 -6.66 11.61
N LYS A 179 -10.21 -5.44 11.10
CA LYS A 179 -11.07 -4.85 10.07
C LYS A 179 -10.22 -4.16 9.03
N LEU A 180 -10.70 -4.28 7.80
CA LEU A 180 -10.25 -3.47 6.68
C LEU A 180 -11.32 -2.39 6.43
N ILE A 181 -10.90 -1.15 6.26
CA ILE A 181 -11.78 0.02 6.21
C ILE A 181 -11.32 0.92 5.06
N GLY A 182 -12.22 1.37 4.19
CA GLY A 182 -11.89 2.39 3.20
C GLY A 182 -11.82 3.77 3.85
N TYR A 183 -10.95 4.65 3.36
CA TYR A 183 -10.80 6.01 3.88
C TYR A 183 -10.69 7.02 2.74
N ASN A 184 -11.27 8.21 2.95
CA ASN A 184 -11.19 9.32 2.02
C ASN A 184 -9.90 10.10 2.25
N SER A 185 -8.94 9.96 1.33
CA SER A 185 -7.63 10.57 1.52
C SER A 185 -7.55 12.09 1.36
N ASN A 186 -8.63 12.76 0.93
CA ASN A 186 -8.67 14.23 0.90
C ASN A 186 -8.55 14.83 2.31
N ASN A 187 -8.94 14.08 3.35
CA ASN A 187 -8.94 14.50 4.75
C ASN A 187 -7.80 13.84 5.54
N LEU A 188 -6.70 13.50 4.86
CA LEU A 188 -5.54 12.95 5.54
C LEU A 188 -4.94 13.96 6.53
N PRO A 189 -4.29 13.46 7.60
CA PRO A 189 -3.49 14.29 8.48
C PRO A 189 -2.47 15.07 7.65
N THR A 190 -2.57 16.40 7.64
CA THR A 190 -1.44 17.23 7.20
C THR A 190 -0.36 17.17 8.28
N ASP A 191 0.89 17.01 7.85
CA ASP A 191 2.19 16.72 8.50
C ASP A 191 2.44 16.86 10.03
N LEU A 192 1.53 17.42 10.84
CA LEU A 192 1.78 17.72 12.25
C LEU A 192 0.66 17.31 13.22
N THR A 193 -0.55 16.99 12.75
CA THR A 193 -1.67 16.68 13.66
C THR A 193 -2.09 15.22 13.57
N PRO A 194 -1.90 14.41 14.62
CA PRO A 194 -2.48 13.07 14.66
C PRO A 194 -4.01 13.15 14.54
N VAL A 195 -4.60 12.26 13.74
CA VAL A 195 -6.06 12.24 13.49
C VAL A 195 -6.67 10.99 14.08
N ARG A 196 -7.61 11.17 15.01
CA ARG A 196 -8.42 10.08 15.58
C ARG A 196 -9.47 9.66 14.56
N LEU A 197 -9.54 8.36 14.26
CA LEU A 197 -10.48 7.84 13.26
C LEU A 197 -11.94 8.00 13.68
N ILE A 198 -12.22 7.94 14.98
CA ILE A 198 -13.58 8.11 15.52
C ILE A 198 -14.12 9.52 15.33
N ASP A 199 -13.25 10.54 15.26
CA ASP A 199 -13.67 11.92 15.02
C ASP A 199 -13.93 12.18 13.51
N ARG A 200 -13.62 11.21 12.65
CA ARG A 200 -13.67 11.27 11.18
C ARG A 200 -14.46 10.12 10.57
N THR A 201 -15.51 9.65 11.25
CA THR A 201 -16.36 8.56 10.71
C THR A 201 -17.01 8.91 9.37
N SER A 202 -17.21 10.20 9.06
CA SER A 202 -17.66 10.66 7.74
C SER A 202 -16.67 10.41 6.61
N ASP A 203 -15.39 10.25 6.93
CA ASP A 203 -14.32 10.00 5.95
C ASP A 203 -14.12 8.51 5.69
N ILE A 204 -14.82 7.67 6.44
CA ILE A 204 -14.81 6.24 6.25
C ILE A 204 -15.66 5.90 5.03
N VAL A 205 -15.05 5.21 4.08
CA VAL A 205 -15.68 4.76 2.83
C VAL A 205 -15.98 3.27 2.96
N PRO A 206 -17.21 2.82 2.64
CA PRO A 206 -17.53 1.41 2.65
C PRO A 206 -16.68 0.65 1.62
N LEU A 207 -16.30 -0.57 1.97
CA LEU A 207 -15.69 -1.49 1.01
C LEU A 207 -16.77 -2.07 0.07
N PRO A 208 -16.44 -2.37 -1.20
CA PRO A 208 -15.09 -2.40 -1.76
C PRO A 208 -14.56 -1.03 -2.19
N ILE A 209 -13.28 -0.77 -1.93
CA ILE A 209 -12.56 0.33 -2.59
C ILE A 209 -11.80 -0.22 -3.80
N SER A 210 -11.77 0.56 -4.88
CA SER A 210 -11.00 0.19 -6.07
C SER A 210 -10.28 1.40 -6.65
N PHE A 211 -9.07 1.18 -7.16
CA PHE A 211 -8.36 2.19 -7.92
C PHE A 211 -7.69 1.56 -9.14
N CYS A 212 -7.39 2.42 -10.11
CA CYS A 212 -6.87 2.02 -11.40
C CYS A 212 -5.39 2.38 -11.51
N LEU A 213 -4.58 1.41 -11.90
CA LEU A 213 -3.20 1.62 -12.31
C LEU A 213 -3.11 1.69 -13.83
N ASN A 214 -2.14 2.45 -14.33
CA ASN A 214 -1.78 2.62 -15.72
C ASN A 214 -0.26 2.46 -15.89
N LEU A 215 0.13 1.67 -16.88
CA LEU A 215 1.51 1.63 -17.37
C LEU A 215 1.51 1.46 -18.88
N SER A 216 2.09 2.42 -19.60
CA SER A 216 2.26 2.35 -21.06
C SER A 216 0.96 2.04 -21.82
N GLY A 217 -0.18 2.59 -21.37
CA GLY A 217 -1.48 2.41 -22.01
C GLY A 217 -2.24 1.14 -21.60
N ARG A 218 -1.70 0.33 -20.69
CA ARG A 218 -2.42 -0.78 -20.07
C ARG A 218 -2.95 -0.39 -18.71
N THR A 219 -4.11 -0.90 -18.37
CA THR A 219 -4.77 -0.62 -17.10
C THR A 219 -5.05 -1.89 -16.31
N ALA A 220 -5.09 -1.75 -14.99
CA ALA A 220 -5.54 -2.78 -14.09
C ALA A 220 -6.25 -2.14 -12.90
N GLN A 221 -7.31 -2.78 -12.44
CA GLN A 221 -8.06 -2.38 -11.27
C GLN A 221 -7.63 -3.27 -10.10
N LEU A 222 -7.24 -2.63 -9.00
CA LEU A 222 -7.09 -3.31 -7.71
C LEU A 222 -8.33 -3.03 -6.89
N GLN A 223 -9.00 -4.07 -6.41
CA GLN A 223 -10.20 -3.98 -5.59
C GLN A 223 -9.96 -4.64 -4.23
N TYR A 224 -10.11 -3.88 -3.15
CA TYR A 224 -10.02 -4.40 -1.79
C TYR A 224 -11.42 -4.72 -1.26
N LEU A 225 -11.59 -5.94 -0.76
CA LEU A 225 -12.84 -6.45 -0.20
C LEU A 225 -12.74 -6.46 1.33
N SER A 226 -13.88 -6.42 2.03
CA SER A 226 -13.92 -6.44 3.50
C SER A 226 -13.42 -7.73 4.14
N ASN A 227 -13.36 -8.82 3.38
CA ASN A 227 -13.02 -10.16 3.85
C ASN A 227 -11.63 -10.65 3.43
N SER A 228 -10.84 -9.82 2.75
CA SER A 228 -9.53 -10.23 2.24
C SER A 228 -8.52 -9.08 2.29
N LEU A 229 -7.35 -9.35 2.88
CA LEU A 229 -6.18 -8.45 2.79
C LEU A 229 -5.56 -8.46 1.39
N LYS A 230 -5.78 -9.54 0.64
CA LYS A 230 -5.33 -9.67 -0.73
C LYS A 230 -6.34 -8.98 -1.65
N PRO A 231 -5.94 -7.94 -2.41
CA PRO A 231 -6.83 -7.32 -3.37
C PRO A 231 -7.20 -8.29 -4.48
N LYS A 232 -8.40 -8.15 -5.01
CA LYS A 232 -8.79 -8.74 -6.29
C LYS A 232 -8.17 -7.90 -7.40
N LEU A 233 -7.48 -8.56 -8.32
CA LEU A 233 -6.81 -7.93 -9.45
C LEU A 233 -7.56 -8.24 -10.74
N GLU A 234 -7.94 -7.19 -11.48
CA GLU A 234 -8.57 -7.31 -12.79
C GLU A 234 -7.78 -6.50 -13.83
N PHE A 235 -7.28 -7.17 -14.87
CA PHE A 235 -6.62 -6.52 -16.00
C PHE A 235 -7.67 -5.96 -16.95
N GLU A 236 -7.46 -4.76 -17.48
CA GLU A 236 -8.37 -4.08 -18.42
C GLU A 236 -9.74 -3.67 -17.82
N GLY A 237 -9.89 -3.69 -16.49
CA GLY A 237 -11.11 -3.31 -15.75
C GLY A 237 -11.23 -1.83 -15.35
N CYS A 238 -10.61 -0.93 -16.12
CA CYS A 238 -10.52 0.52 -15.87
C CYS A 238 -10.78 1.31 -17.16
#